data_AF-A0A2D4MY85-F1
#
_entry.id   AF-A0A2D4MY85-F1
#
_cell.length_a   1.000
_cell.length_b   1.000
_cell.length_c   1.000
_cell.angle_alpha   90.00
_cell.angle_beta   90.00
_cell.angle_gamma   90.00
#
_symmetry.space_group_name_H-M   'P 1'
#
loop_
_entity.id
_entity.type
_entity.pdbx_description
1 polymer ?
#
loop_
_entity_poly.entity_id
_entity_poly.type
_entity_poly.pdbx_seq_one_letter_code
_entity_poly.pdbx_strand_id
1 'polypeptide(L)'
;LKAYIHRTASFRKSETLFISFQPSTQGHKVSSTTIGKWLRATIAKAYKTQLLQVPKGIMTHSTRSAATSVAWSTQVPISDICKAAAWASLSPFIRHYTIDIFASSDAAFGRRFLQQVCSD
;
A
#
# COMPACT_ATOMS: atom_id res chain seq x y z
N LEU A 1 1.06 -15.70 6.84
CA LEU A 1 2.50 -15.80 7.24
C LEU A 1 2.87 -17.13 7.91
N LYS A 2 2.06 -17.68 8.84
CA LYS A 2 2.32 -18.99 9.46
C LYS A 2 2.70 -20.10 8.47
N ALA A 3 1.93 -20.24 7.38
CA ALA A 3 2.21 -21.22 6.32
C ALA A 3 3.56 -20.99 5.61
N TYR A 4 3.99 -19.73 5.43
CA TYR A 4 5.29 -19.43 4.82
C TYR A 4 6.44 -19.84 5.75
N ILE A 5 6.34 -19.52 7.04
CA ILE A 5 7.33 -19.92 8.05
C ILE A 5 7.45 -21.44 8.09
N HIS A 6 6.31 -22.15 8.17
CA HIS A 6 6.28 -23.61 8.18
C HIS A 6 6.95 -24.22 6.93
N ARG A 7 6.58 -23.75 5.72
CA ARG A 7 7.14 -24.26 4.46
C ARG A 7 8.62 -23.95 4.25
N THR A 8 9.13 -22.90 4.90
CA THR A 8 10.53 -22.50 4.79
C THR A 8 11.41 -23.04 5.91
N ALA A 9 10.83 -23.73 6.90
CA ALA A 9 11.52 -24.11 8.12
C ALA A 9 12.75 -24.99 7.89
N SER A 10 12.68 -25.96 6.97
CA SER A 10 13.75 -26.94 6.74
C SER A 10 15.03 -26.37 6.14
N PHE A 11 14.97 -25.20 5.51
CA PHE A 11 16.13 -24.59 4.82
C PHE A 11 16.40 -23.16 5.23
N ARG A 12 15.67 -22.62 6.21
CA ARG A 12 15.87 -21.27 6.74
C ARG A 12 17.23 -21.15 7.44
N LYS A 13 17.95 -20.07 7.12
CA LYS A 13 19.27 -19.73 7.70
C LYS A 13 19.32 -18.30 8.25
N SER A 14 18.15 -17.66 8.39
CA SER A 14 18.04 -16.28 8.84
C SER A 14 16.75 -16.04 9.63
N GLU A 15 16.86 -15.19 10.65
CA GLU A 15 15.73 -14.72 11.47
C GLU A 15 14.81 -13.73 10.73
N THR A 16 15.24 -13.19 9.59
CA THR A 16 14.40 -12.26 8.82
C THR A 16 13.20 -12.98 8.23
N LEU A 17 12.01 -12.38 8.27
CA LEU A 17 10.78 -13.03 7.79
C LEU A 17 10.93 -13.61 6.38
N PHE A 18 11.38 -12.83 5.39
CA PHE A 18 11.54 -13.30 4.01
C PHE A 18 12.97 -13.80 3.75
N ILE A 19 13.07 -14.99 3.17
CA ILE A 19 14.32 -15.62 2.78
C ILE A 19 14.34 -15.99 1.29
N SER A 20 15.53 -16.16 0.74
CA SER A 20 15.74 -16.59 -0.63
C SER A 20 15.48 -18.08 -0.78
N PHE A 21 14.90 -18.45 -1.92
CA PHE A 21 14.67 -19.82 -2.37
C PHE A 21 15.53 -20.17 -3.60
N GLN A 22 16.44 -19.27 -4.01
CA GLN A 22 17.33 -19.53 -5.14
C GLN A 22 18.45 -20.49 -4.70
N PRO A 23 18.82 -21.51 -5.49
CA PRO A 23 19.73 -22.57 -5.04
C PRO A 23 21.03 -22.07 -4.37
N SER A 24 21.66 -21.05 -4.93
CA SER A 24 22.93 -20.49 -4.41
C SER A 24 22.79 -19.67 -3.13
N THR A 25 21.59 -19.16 -2.82
CA THR A 25 21.35 -18.28 -1.65
C THR A 25 20.21 -18.80 -0.77
N GLN A 26 19.84 -20.07 -0.93
CA GLN A 26 18.69 -20.66 -0.27
C GLN A 26 18.85 -20.58 1.26
N GLY A 27 17.80 -20.06 1.92
CA GLY A 27 17.80 -19.90 3.37
C GLY A 27 18.21 -18.50 3.86
N HIS A 28 18.93 -17.74 3.05
CA HIS A 28 19.49 -16.45 3.45
C HIS A 28 18.49 -15.30 3.29
N LYS A 29 18.70 -14.20 4.02
CA LYS A 29 17.88 -12.98 3.91
C LYS A 29 17.85 -12.45 2.49
N VAL A 30 16.69 -11.95 2.04
CA VAL A 30 16.57 -11.24 0.77
C VAL A 30 16.77 -9.73 0.95
N SER A 31 17.19 -9.05 -0.11
CA SER A 31 17.29 -7.59 -0.13
C SER A 31 15.91 -6.93 -0.24
N SER A 32 15.82 -5.67 0.18
CA SER A 32 14.63 -4.83 0.00
C SER A 32 14.22 -4.73 -1.48
N THR A 33 15.19 -4.68 -2.39
CA THR A 33 14.97 -4.69 -3.84
C THR A 33 14.25 -5.95 -4.32
N THR A 34 14.65 -7.12 -3.81
CA THR A 34 14.00 -8.40 -4.15
C THR A 34 12.56 -8.44 -3.64
N ILE A 35 12.34 -8.04 -2.38
CA ILE A 35 10.98 -7.93 -1.81
C ILE A 35 10.13 -6.98 -2.67
N GLY A 36 10.70 -5.84 -3.07
CA GLY A 36 10.03 -4.88 -3.94
C GLY A 36 9.63 -5.45 -5.30
N LYS A 37 10.49 -6.27 -5.92
CA LYS A 37 10.17 -6.99 -7.17
C LYS A 37 9.02 -7.98 -6.96
N TRP A 38 9.05 -8.78 -5.89
CA TRP A 38 7.98 -9.72 -5.56
C TRP A 38 6.65 -9.02 -5.32
N LEU A 39 6.65 -7.88 -4.63
CA LEU A 39 5.45 -7.10 -4.38
C LEU A 39 4.80 -6.62 -5.68
N ARG A 40 5.57 -5.99 -6.57
CA ARG A 40 5.07 -5.54 -7.89
C ARG A 40 4.54 -6.70 -8.72
N ALA A 41 5.27 -7.83 -8.75
CA ALA A 41 4.85 -9.03 -9.46
C ALA A 41 3.55 -9.62 -8.89
N THR A 42 3.40 -9.59 -7.56
CA THR A 42 2.19 -10.10 -6.87
C THR A 42 0.98 -9.23 -7.18
N ILE A 43 1.12 -7.90 -7.15
CA ILE A 43 0.04 -6.97 -7.54
C ILE A 43 -0.35 -7.25 -9.00
N ALA A 44 0.62 -7.28 -9.92
CA ALA A 44 0.33 -7.55 -11.33
C ALA A 44 -0.36 -8.91 -11.53
N LYS A 45 0.06 -9.95 -10.78
CA LYS A 45 -0.57 -11.27 -10.80
C LYS A 45 -2.01 -11.22 -10.31
N ALA A 46 -2.30 -10.50 -9.23
CA ALA A 46 -3.66 -10.37 -8.70
C ALA A 46 -4.63 -9.76 -9.73
N TYR A 47 -4.22 -8.67 -10.40
CA TYR A 47 -5.03 -8.06 -11.47
C TYR A 47 -5.28 -9.04 -12.62
N LYS A 48 -4.24 -9.74 -13.09
CA LYS A 48 -4.37 -10.74 -14.16
C LYS A 48 -5.30 -11.89 -13.78
N THR A 49 -5.24 -12.37 -12.53
CA THR A 49 -6.13 -13.43 -12.04
C THR A 49 -7.59 -12.99 -12.01
N GLN A 50 -7.85 -11.69 -11.82
CA GLN A 50 -9.19 -11.10 -11.88
C GLN A 50 -9.58 -10.66 -13.29
N LEU A 51 -8.79 -11.00 -14.33
CA LEU A 51 -8.99 -10.57 -15.72
C LEU A 51 -9.05 -9.03 -15.89
N LEU A 52 -8.39 -8.30 -14.99
CA LEU A 52 -8.29 -6.84 -15.03
C LEU A 52 -6.98 -6.40 -15.70
N GLN A 53 -7.02 -5.23 -16.35
CA GLN A 53 -5.81 -4.61 -16.88
C GLN A 53 -4.87 -4.23 -15.74
N VAL A 54 -3.60 -4.62 -15.85
CA VAL A 54 -2.56 -4.26 -14.88
C VAL A 54 -2.26 -2.76 -15.00
N PRO A 55 -2.34 -1.97 -13.92
CA PRO A 55 -1.99 -0.56 -13.94
C PRO A 55 -0.53 -0.34 -14.40
N LYS A 56 -0.30 0.71 -15.18
CA LYS A 56 1.06 1.16 -15.51
C LYS A 56 1.71 1.75 -14.26
N GLY A 57 3.02 1.53 -14.10
CA GLY A 57 3.79 2.19 -13.03
C GLY A 57 3.55 1.66 -11.61
N ILE A 58 3.21 0.38 -11.42
CA ILE A 58 3.14 -0.21 -10.07
C ILE A 58 4.49 -0.05 -9.37
N MET A 59 4.47 0.58 -8.20
CA MET A 59 5.65 0.77 -7.35
C MET A 59 5.51 -0.06 -6.07
N THR A 60 6.61 -0.19 -5.32
CA THR A 60 6.59 -0.89 -4.03
C THR A 60 5.68 -0.22 -3.01
N HIS A 61 5.57 1.10 -3.06
CA HIS A 61 4.71 1.86 -2.16
C HIS A 61 3.24 1.91 -2.61
N SER A 62 2.87 1.38 -3.79
CA SER A 62 1.47 1.37 -4.25
C SER A 62 0.54 0.61 -3.29
N THR A 63 1.05 -0.41 -2.60
CA THR A 63 0.30 -1.11 -1.53
C THR A 63 0.00 -0.19 -0.36
N ARG A 64 0.98 0.63 0.07
CA ARG A 64 0.76 1.62 1.13
C ARG A 64 -0.26 2.65 0.66
N SER A 65 -0.15 3.15 -0.57
CA SER A 65 -1.13 4.09 -1.13
C SER A 65 -2.54 3.56 -1.07
N ALA A 66 -2.77 2.37 -1.63
CA ALA A 66 -4.09 1.75 -1.65
C ALA A 66 -4.65 1.58 -0.23
N ALA A 67 -3.84 1.06 0.71
CA ALA A 67 -4.27 0.85 2.09
C ALA A 67 -4.65 2.16 2.79
N THR A 68 -3.83 3.20 2.68
CA THR A 68 -4.11 4.50 3.33
C THR A 68 -5.30 5.20 2.70
N SER A 69 -5.47 5.11 1.37
CA SER A 69 -6.63 5.70 0.69
C SER A 69 -7.93 4.98 1.04
N VAL A 70 -7.90 3.65 1.16
CA VAL A 70 -9.07 2.87 1.65
C VAL A 70 -9.40 3.26 3.08
N ALA A 71 -8.42 3.28 3.99
CA ALA A 71 -8.66 3.68 5.39
C ALA A 71 -9.26 5.09 5.50
N TRP A 72 -8.77 6.03 4.70
CA TRP A 72 -9.33 7.37 4.62
C TRP A 72 -10.76 7.38 4.07
N SER A 73 -11.04 6.62 3.01
CA SER A 73 -12.39 6.50 2.43
C SER A 73 -13.41 5.89 3.39
N THR A 74 -12.94 5.03 4.31
CA THR A 74 -13.74 4.45 5.39
C THR A 74 -13.74 5.30 6.66
N GLN A 75 -13.34 6.58 6.56
CA GLN A 75 -13.36 7.56 7.65
C GLN A 75 -12.53 7.17 8.89
N VAL A 76 -11.47 6.39 8.72
CA VAL A 76 -10.54 6.12 9.82
C VAL A 76 -9.86 7.44 10.23
N PRO A 77 -9.78 7.76 11.53
CA PRO A 77 -9.13 8.97 12.00
C PRO A 77 -7.71 9.09 11.45
N ILE A 78 -7.38 10.27 10.94
CA ILE A 78 -6.11 10.49 10.25
C ILE A 78 -4.90 10.26 11.17
N SER A 79 -5.04 10.52 12.47
CA SER A 79 -4.02 10.19 13.47
C SER A 79 -3.70 8.71 13.49
N ASP A 80 -4.69 7.85 13.32
CA ASP A 80 -4.53 6.40 13.39
C ASP A 80 -3.98 5.85 12.07
N ILE A 81 -4.35 6.46 10.93
CA ILE A 81 -3.70 6.22 9.64
C ILE A 81 -2.20 6.57 9.73
N CYS A 82 -1.86 7.74 10.26
CA CYS A 82 -0.46 8.16 10.42
C CYS A 82 0.32 7.23 11.35
N LYS A 83 -0.27 6.83 12.50
CA LYS A 83 0.32 5.84 13.41
C LYS A 83 0.58 4.51 12.69
N ALA A 84 -0.41 3.98 11.97
CA ALA A 84 -0.29 2.71 11.25
C ALA A 84 0.74 2.78 10.09
N ALA A 85 0.85 3.93 9.43
CA ALA A 85 1.83 4.17 8.37
C ALA A 85 3.23 4.53 8.88
N ALA A 86 3.40 4.67 10.21
CA ALA A 86 4.61 5.15 10.87
C ALA A 86 5.07 6.53 10.37
N TRP A 87 4.12 7.46 10.18
CA TRP A 87 4.40 8.85 9.86
C TRP A 87 4.34 9.72 11.11
N ALA A 88 5.39 10.52 11.31
CA ALA A 88 5.45 11.51 12.38
C ALA A 88 4.50 12.70 12.15
N SER A 89 4.06 12.92 10.92
CA SER A 89 3.16 14.02 10.55
C SER A 89 2.24 13.63 9.40
N LEU A 90 1.26 14.49 9.15
CA LEU A 90 0.28 14.34 8.09
C LEU A 90 0.86 14.62 6.68
N SER A 91 1.98 15.33 6.58
CA SER A 91 2.51 15.81 5.30
C SER A 91 2.80 14.71 4.27
N PRO A 92 3.35 13.52 4.63
CA PRO A 92 3.53 12.43 3.67
C PRO A 92 2.20 11.92 3.10
N PHE A 93 1.14 11.87 3.91
CA PHE A 93 -0.20 11.49 3.48
C PHE A 93 -0.73 12.45 2.41
N ILE A 94 -0.74 13.75 2.72
CA ILE A 94 -1.25 14.79 1.82
C ILE A 94 -0.46 14.84 0.50
N ARG A 95 0.86 14.65 0.55
CA ARG A 95 1.68 14.78 -0.67
C ARG A 95 1.58 13.59 -1.62
N HIS A 96 1.30 12.40 -1.11
CA HIS A 96 1.50 11.16 -1.87
C HIS A 96 0.31 10.20 -1.86
N TYR A 97 -0.70 10.43 -1.02
CA TYR A 97 -1.71 9.42 -0.70
C TYR A 97 -3.14 9.94 -0.54
N THR A 98 -3.34 11.26 -0.43
CA THR A 98 -4.64 11.87 -0.74
C THR A 98 -4.90 11.69 -2.22
N ILE A 99 -5.61 10.61 -2.56
CA ILE A 99 -6.40 10.60 -3.77
C ILE A 99 -7.33 11.81 -3.67
N ASP A 100 -7.47 12.56 -4.75
CA ASP A 100 -8.43 13.66 -4.82
C ASP A 100 -9.85 13.06 -4.83
N ILE A 101 -10.28 12.53 -3.69
CA ILE A 101 -11.66 12.08 -3.45
C ILE A 101 -12.59 13.29 -3.63
N PHE A 102 -12.05 14.51 -3.49
CA PHE A 102 -12.74 15.76 -3.72
C PHE A 102 -12.83 16.18 -5.21
N ALA A 103 -12.17 15.48 -6.13
CA ALA A 103 -12.39 15.61 -7.57
C ALA A 103 -13.64 14.87 -8.05
N SER A 104 -14.29 14.09 -7.18
CA SER A 104 -15.63 13.55 -7.45
C SER A 104 -16.64 14.70 -7.61
N SER A 105 -17.60 14.55 -8.53
CA SER A 105 -18.70 15.51 -8.74
C SER A 105 -19.45 15.85 -7.46
N ASP A 106 -19.60 14.87 -6.56
CA ASP A 106 -20.33 15.02 -5.29
C ASP A 106 -19.61 15.97 -4.31
N ALA A 107 -18.27 15.94 -4.33
CA ALA A 107 -17.48 16.85 -3.52
C ALA A 107 -17.47 18.28 -4.08
N ALA A 108 -17.69 18.45 -5.38
CA ALA A 108 -17.85 19.78 -5.98
C ALA A 108 -19.15 20.47 -5.52
N PHE A 109 -20.23 19.69 -5.33
CA PHE A 109 -21.49 20.21 -4.78
C PHE A 109 -21.31 20.72 -3.34
N GLY A 110 -20.68 19.92 -2.46
CA GLY A 110 -20.42 20.33 -1.07
C GLY A 110 -19.58 21.61 -0.96
N ARG A 111 -18.60 21.82 -1.84
CA ARG A 111 -17.79 23.06 -1.88
C ARG A 111 -18.63 24.28 -2.26
N ARG A 112 -19.51 24.17 -3.26
CA ARG A 112 -20.40 25.26 -3.67
C ARG A 112 -21.32 25.67 -2.52
N PHE A 113 -21.88 24.70 -1.80
CA PHE A 113 -22.75 24.98 -0.67
C PHE A 113 -22.00 25.69 0.47
N LEU A 114 -20.80 25.22 0.85
CA LEU A 114 -19.99 25.86 1.89
C LEU A 114 -19.50 27.26 1.50
N GLN A 115 -19.17 27.48 0.22
CA GLN A 115 -18.82 28.81 -0.28
C GLN A 115 -20.00 29.79 -0.21
N GLN A 116 -21.21 29.29 -0.43
CA GLN A 116 -22.42 30.10 -0.36
C GLN A 116 -22.78 30.46 1.09
N VAL A 117 -22.65 29.51 2.02
CA VAL A 117 -22.95 29.72 3.46
C VAL A 117 -21.91 30.60 4.16
N CYS A 118 -20.64 30.58 3.75
CA CYS A 118 -19.60 31.43 4.33
C CYS A 118 -19.47 32.82 3.69
N SER A 119 -20.27 33.13 2.66
CA SER A 119 -20.29 34.44 1.99
C SER A 119 -21.47 35.33 2.42
N ASP A 120 -22.31 34.84 3.33
CA ASP A 120 -23.37 35.60 4.03
C ASP A 120 -22.94 35.90 5.48
#